data_AF-A0A7W1G2L5-F1
#
_entry.id   AF-A0A7W1G2L5-F1
#
_cell.length_a   1.000
_cell.length_b   1.000
_cell.length_c   1.000
_cell.angle_alpha   90.00
_cell.angle_beta   90.00
_cell.angle_gamma   90.00
#
_symmetry.space_group_name_H-M   'P 1'
#
loop_
_entity.id
_entity.type
_entity.pdbx_description
1 polymer ?
#
loop_
_entity_poly.entity_id
_entity_poly.type
_entity_poly.pdbx_seq_one_letter_code
_entity_poly.pdbx_strand_id
1 'polypeptide(L)'
;MPRTAPWTLAVRSSLTSTLATLTVLAAILIVGGCRDGERTAAAAPSQPAAATETAFELQGSRIIGCCCGTPCPCRLDKKPMQCHGCDHTDAVHIDHGHIGGTRMDGLDWVVVGRGFGQDPKGNWVVVYLSDRATPDQQKALEAMLGADMKSWGDKAKHLAGDFKGIKRVPVTYTVSADHREYAVAIPGILDFKTRAIVNPGHVEPVVSTGIMDAFGDRFVHADSLVHTYKDPELNYKWDLTGRQSNQAEFVLDNARVAKGGIGWGCWTAHSDLGEDGKYQEQMIGHE
;
A
#
# COMPACT_ATOMS: atom_id res chain seq x y z
N MET A 1 -40.60 20.05 -4.02
CA MET A 1 -40.44 20.58 -5.40
C MET A 1 -39.18 21.45 -5.43
N PRO A 2 -38.07 20.97 -5.99
CA PRO A 2 -36.88 21.77 -6.24
C PRO A 2 -36.99 22.45 -7.60
N ARG A 3 -36.55 23.71 -7.72
CA ARG A 3 -36.38 24.40 -9.00
C ARG A 3 -34.92 24.36 -9.40
N THR A 4 -34.67 23.68 -10.49
CA THR A 4 -33.44 23.59 -11.26
C THR A 4 -33.13 24.92 -11.95
N ALA A 5 -31.85 25.29 -12.04
CA ALA A 5 -31.36 26.27 -13.01
C ALA A 5 -30.04 25.76 -13.64
N PRO A 6 -29.82 25.98 -14.95
CA PRO A 6 -28.85 25.23 -15.74
C PRO A 6 -27.49 25.93 -15.83
N TRP A 7 -26.42 25.13 -15.96
CA TRP A 7 -25.06 25.60 -16.18
C TRP A 7 -24.71 25.46 -17.68
N THR A 8 -24.46 26.58 -18.34
CA THR A 8 -23.96 26.65 -19.72
C THR A 8 -22.44 26.74 -19.74
N LEU A 9 -21.80 25.86 -20.54
CA LEU A 9 -20.38 25.89 -20.89
C LEU A 9 -19.99 27.18 -21.63
N ALA A 10 -18.79 27.70 -21.34
CA ALA A 10 -18.08 28.59 -22.24
C ALA A 10 -16.58 28.20 -22.30
N VAL A 11 -16.20 27.59 -23.41
CA VAL A 11 -14.81 27.39 -23.85
C VAL A 11 -14.30 28.72 -24.40
N ARG A 12 -13.11 29.17 -23.98
CA ARG A 12 -12.36 30.22 -24.68
C ARG A 12 -10.92 29.78 -24.88
N SER A 13 -10.59 29.48 -26.13
CA SER A 13 -9.24 29.40 -26.67
C SER A 13 -8.79 30.77 -27.16
N SER A 14 -7.55 31.17 -26.87
CA SER A 14 -6.90 32.26 -27.59
C SER A 14 -5.43 31.91 -27.84
N LEU A 15 -5.15 31.56 -29.10
CA LEU A 15 -3.82 31.52 -29.71
C LEU A 15 -3.44 32.95 -30.13
N THR A 16 -2.23 33.38 -29.81
CA THR A 16 -1.58 34.51 -30.50
C THR A 16 -0.16 34.13 -30.87
N SER A 17 0.09 34.23 -32.18
CA SER A 17 1.33 34.01 -32.91
C SER A 17 2.19 35.28 -32.89
N THR A 18 3.51 35.11 -32.79
CA THR A 18 4.47 36.11 -33.28
C THR A 18 5.67 35.39 -33.92
N LEU A 19 5.83 35.58 -35.23
CA LEU A 19 7.01 35.22 -36.00
C LEU A 19 8.13 36.26 -35.76
N ALA A 20 9.37 35.79 -35.70
CA ALA A 20 10.54 36.58 -36.05
C ALA A 20 11.53 35.69 -36.83
N THR A 21 11.69 36.00 -38.12
CA THR A 21 12.66 35.42 -39.04
C THR A 21 13.96 36.23 -39.03
N LEU A 22 15.11 35.54 -39.00
CA LEU A 22 16.37 36.08 -39.50
C LEU A 22 17.24 34.95 -40.06
N THR A 23 17.35 34.93 -41.39
CA THR A 23 18.24 34.11 -42.20
C THR A 23 19.57 34.82 -42.43
N VAL A 24 20.70 34.12 -42.22
CA VAL A 24 21.95 34.37 -42.96
C VAL A 24 22.55 33.01 -43.34
N LEU A 25 22.97 32.92 -44.60
CA LEU A 25 23.37 31.73 -45.36
C LEU A 25 24.91 31.65 -45.53
N ALA A 26 25.36 30.47 -45.97
CA ALA A 26 26.64 30.09 -46.59
C ALA A 26 27.80 29.74 -45.63
N ALA A 27 28.31 28.50 -45.51
CA ALA A 27 28.75 27.44 -46.44
C ALA A 27 30.23 27.54 -46.87
N ILE A 28 30.95 26.43 -46.65
CA ILE A 28 31.93 25.74 -47.53
C ILE A 28 33.19 25.22 -46.79
N LEU A 29 33.42 23.92 -47.07
CA LEU A 29 34.47 22.98 -46.69
C LEU A 29 35.88 23.41 -47.10
N ILE A 30 36.91 23.01 -46.32
CA ILE A 30 38.17 22.46 -46.86
C ILE A 30 38.65 21.28 -45.98
N VAL A 31 38.98 20.20 -46.69
CA VAL A 31 39.51 18.90 -46.30
C VAL A 31 40.99 18.99 -45.87
N GLY A 32 41.41 18.14 -44.94
CA GLY A 32 42.83 17.86 -44.70
C GLY A 32 43.03 16.78 -43.63
N GLY A 33 43.08 15.52 -44.03
CA GLY A 33 43.35 14.39 -43.15
C GLY A 33 44.84 14.15 -42.91
N CYS A 34 45.14 13.44 -41.83
CA CYS A 34 46.28 12.52 -41.70
C CYS A 34 45.84 11.33 -40.82
N ARG A 35 46.19 10.13 -41.31
CA ARG A 35 45.90 8.81 -40.76
C ARG A 35 46.71 8.50 -39.49
N ASP A 36 46.20 7.62 -38.63
CA ASP A 36 46.78 6.30 -38.32
C ASP A 36 46.24 5.76 -36.99
N GLY A 37 45.83 4.47 -36.99
CA GLY A 37 45.68 3.68 -35.77
C GLY A 37 44.34 2.96 -35.58
N GLU A 38 44.11 1.90 -36.34
CA GLU A 38 43.14 0.85 -35.98
C GLU A 38 43.58 0.19 -34.66
N ARG A 39 42.91 0.54 -33.56
CA ARG A 39 42.79 -0.33 -32.38
C ARG A 39 41.47 -1.06 -32.47
N THR A 40 41.55 -2.35 -32.77
CA THR A 40 40.47 -3.31 -32.54
C THR A 40 40.16 -3.34 -31.05
N ALA A 41 39.13 -2.61 -30.63
CA ALA A 41 38.55 -2.75 -29.31
C ALA A 41 37.83 -4.11 -29.26
N ALA A 42 38.41 -5.07 -28.55
CA ALA A 42 37.75 -6.32 -28.20
C ALA A 42 36.41 -5.98 -27.52
N ALA A 43 35.32 -6.54 -28.05
CA ALA A 43 34.00 -6.43 -27.44
C ALA A 43 34.07 -7.00 -26.02
N ALA A 44 33.84 -6.14 -25.02
CA ALA A 44 33.68 -6.58 -23.65
C ALA A 44 32.48 -7.54 -23.58
N PRO A 45 32.57 -8.64 -22.81
CA PRO A 45 31.43 -9.53 -22.62
C PRO A 45 30.27 -8.72 -22.06
N SER A 46 29.13 -8.74 -22.77
CA SER A 46 27.90 -8.13 -22.31
C SER A 46 27.57 -8.69 -20.93
N GLN A 47 27.47 -7.82 -19.94
CA GLN A 47 26.94 -8.18 -18.62
C GLN A 47 25.61 -8.92 -18.81
N PRO A 48 25.37 -10.04 -18.11
CA PRO A 48 24.06 -10.64 -18.10
C PRO A 48 23.05 -9.59 -17.65
N ALA A 49 21.99 -9.41 -18.46
CA ALA A 49 20.92 -8.48 -18.17
C ALA A 49 20.46 -8.68 -16.72
N ALA A 50 20.48 -7.61 -15.93
CA ALA A 50 19.84 -7.59 -14.62
C ALA A 50 18.44 -8.17 -14.80
N ALA A 51 18.05 -9.13 -13.96
CA ALA A 51 16.71 -9.71 -14.00
C ALA A 51 15.71 -8.55 -13.95
N THR A 52 15.00 -8.33 -15.05
CA THR A 52 14.01 -7.25 -15.15
C THR A 52 12.99 -7.48 -14.05
N GLU A 53 12.86 -6.51 -13.15
CA GLU A 53 11.82 -6.53 -12.13
C GLU A 53 10.46 -6.83 -12.80
N THR A 54 9.66 -7.71 -12.19
CA THR A 54 8.37 -8.09 -12.80
C THR A 54 7.49 -6.85 -12.87
N ALA A 55 7.17 -6.41 -14.09
CA ALA A 55 6.32 -5.25 -14.32
C ALA A 55 4.93 -5.51 -13.74
N PHE A 56 4.38 -4.56 -12.98
CA PHE A 56 3.05 -4.68 -12.39
C PHE A 56 2.39 -3.30 -12.27
N GLU A 57 1.07 -3.32 -12.33
CA GLU A 57 0.19 -2.19 -12.06
C GLU A 57 -1.09 -2.73 -11.43
N LEU A 58 -1.45 -2.23 -10.27
CA LEU A 58 -2.62 -2.64 -9.50
C LEU A 58 -3.42 -1.40 -9.13
N GLN A 59 -4.69 -1.38 -9.51
CA GLN A 59 -5.66 -0.40 -9.07
C GLN A 59 -6.71 -1.10 -8.21
N GLY A 60 -7.06 -0.49 -7.09
CA GLY A 60 -8.04 -1.07 -6.20
C GLY A 60 -8.25 -0.26 -4.94
N SER A 61 -8.81 -0.92 -3.94
CA SER A 61 -9.08 -0.34 -2.65
C SER A 61 -8.64 -1.24 -1.51
N ARG A 62 -8.43 -0.65 -0.34
CA ARG A 62 -8.01 -1.39 0.84
C ARG A 62 -8.49 -0.77 2.14
N ILE A 63 -8.76 -1.63 3.13
CA ILE A 63 -9.06 -1.26 4.51
C ILE A 63 -8.07 -1.89 5.49
N ILE A 64 -7.62 -1.11 6.47
CA ILE A 64 -6.80 -1.60 7.57
C ILE A 64 -7.40 -1.19 8.89
N GLY A 65 -7.35 -2.08 9.86
CA GLY A 65 -7.64 -1.80 11.26
C GLY A 65 -6.54 -2.37 12.13
N CYS A 66 -6.27 -1.74 13.26
CA CYS A 66 -5.40 -2.32 14.28
C CYS A 66 -5.83 -1.92 15.70
N CYS A 67 -5.19 -2.53 16.70
CA CYS A 67 -5.54 -2.35 18.10
C CYS A 67 -5.37 -0.93 18.67
N CYS A 68 -4.71 -0.02 17.94
CA CYS A 68 -4.44 1.34 18.39
C CYS A 68 -5.73 2.21 18.42
N GLY A 69 -5.68 3.28 19.22
CA GLY A 69 -6.61 4.40 19.07
C GLY A 69 -6.34 5.21 17.81
N THR A 70 -7.31 6.04 17.40
CA THR A 70 -7.18 6.91 16.22
C THR A 70 -6.43 8.20 16.59
N PRO A 71 -5.47 8.67 15.78
CA PRO A 71 -4.88 8.03 14.61
C PRO A 71 -3.79 7.01 14.96
N CYS A 72 -3.55 6.03 14.08
CA CYS A 72 -2.47 5.08 14.29
C CYS A 72 -1.08 5.75 14.24
N PRO A 73 -0.27 5.65 15.30
CA PRO A 73 1.07 6.26 15.37
C PRO A 73 2.02 5.71 14.29
N CYS A 74 1.81 4.48 13.83
CA CYS A 74 2.69 3.82 12.86
C CYS A 74 2.72 4.53 11.51
N ARG A 75 1.73 5.36 11.22
CA ARG A 75 1.66 6.19 10.00
C ARG A 75 2.68 7.31 9.97
N LEU A 76 3.25 7.63 11.14
CA LEU A 76 4.26 8.66 11.38
C LEU A 76 5.58 8.06 11.88
N ASP A 77 5.83 6.78 11.56
CA ASP A 77 7.01 6.02 12.00
C ASP A 77 7.16 5.97 13.53
N LYS A 78 6.03 5.87 14.26
CA LYS A 78 6.00 5.72 15.73
C LYS A 78 5.41 4.37 16.13
N LYS A 79 5.81 3.88 17.29
CA LYS A 79 5.42 2.53 17.77
C LYS A 79 3.93 2.46 17.98
N PRO A 80 3.33 1.25 17.92
CA PRO A 80 1.95 1.08 18.30
C PRO A 80 1.68 1.65 19.69
N MET A 81 0.51 2.26 19.85
CA MET A 81 0.11 2.86 21.11
C MET A 81 -0.41 1.84 22.10
N GLN A 82 -0.98 0.74 21.60
CA GLN A 82 -1.77 -0.21 22.36
C GLN A 82 -1.35 -1.66 22.12
N CYS A 83 -1.92 -2.59 22.89
CA CYS A 83 -1.80 -4.06 22.76
C CYS A 83 -0.36 -4.62 22.81
N HIS A 84 0.61 -3.80 23.24
CA HIS A 84 2.05 -4.13 23.29
C HIS A 84 2.56 -4.76 21.98
N GLY A 85 2.08 -4.24 20.85
CA GLY A 85 2.33 -4.73 19.50
C GLY A 85 1.29 -4.19 18.54
N CYS A 86 1.07 -4.87 17.42
CA CYS A 86 0.10 -4.49 16.40
C CYS A 86 -0.68 -5.73 15.98
N ASP A 87 -1.80 -5.99 16.65
CA ASP A 87 -2.82 -6.89 16.11
C ASP A 87 -3.56 -6.12 15.02
N HIS A 88 -3.46 -6.59 13.77
CA HIS A 88 -3.95 -5.87 12.60
C HIS A 88 -4.65 -6.76 11.57
N THR A 89 -5.43 -6.10 10.73
CA THR A 89 -6.06 -6.67 9.53
C THR A 89 -5.88 -5.67 8.40
N ASP A 90 -5.32 -6.07 7.26
CA ASP A 90 -5.23 -5.29 6.03
C ASP A 90 -5.89 -6.09 4.90
N ALA A 91 -7.05 -5.62 4.43
CA ALA A 91 -7.82 -6.27 3.38
C ALA A 91 -7.76 -5.45 2.11
N VAL A 92 -7.56 -6.12 0.98
CA VAL A 92 -7.36 -5.50 -0.33
C VAL A 92 -8.32 -6.11 -1.33
N HIS A 93 -8.90 -5.25 -2.16
CA HIS A 93 -9.64 -5.58 -3.37
C HIS A 93 -8.95 -4.99 -4.58
N ILE A 94 -8.76 -5.77 -5.64
CA ILE A 94 -8.25 -5.30 -6.92
C ILE A 94 -9.41 -5.10 -7.89
N ASP A 95 -9.62 -3.86 -8.32
CA ASP A 95 -10.56 -3.56 -9.40
C ASP A 95 -9.97 -4.02 -10.73
N HIS A 96 -8.76 -3.53 -11.04
CA HIS A 96 -8.08 -3.78 -12.30
C HIS A 96 -6.57 -3.83 -12.13
N GLY A 97 -5.89 -4.70 -12.88
CA GLY A 97 -4.45 -4.67 -12.96
C GLY A 97 -3.80 -5.99 -13.36
N HIS A 98 -2.47 -6.00 -13.30
CA HIS A 98 -1.68 -7.19 -13.60
C HIS A 98 -0.39 -7.24 -12.79
N ILE A 99 0.11 -8.46 -12.59
CA ILE A 99 1.48 -8.74 -12.14
C ILE A 99 2.14 -9.59 -13.22
N GLY A 100 3.17 -9.05 -13.87
CA GLY A 100 3.75 -9.66 -15.06
C GLY A 100 2.68 -9.85 -16.14
N GLY A 101 2.49 -11.08 -16.60
CA GLY A 101 1.44 -11.44 -17.57
C GLY A 101 0.10 -11.85 -16.96
N THR A 102 -0.02 -11.87 -15.62
CA THR A 102 -1.23 -12.36 -14.94
C THR A 102 -2.17 -11.22 -14.62
N ARG A 103 -3.41 -11.29 -15.11
CA ARG A 103 -4.50 -10.36 -14.74
C ARG A 103 -4.94 -10.60 -13.28
N MET A 104 -5.08 -9.52 -12.52
CA MET A 104 -5.38 -9.55 -11.09
C MET A 104 -6.79 -9.03 -10.74
N ASP A 105 -7.59 -8.63 -11.74
CA ASP A 105 -8.95 -8.13 -11.59
C ASP A 105 -9.83 -9.02 -10.69
N GLY A 106 -10.56 -8.41 -9.77
CA GLY A 106 -11.49 -9.06 -8.85
C GLY A 106 -10.84 -9.90 -7.74
N LEU A 107 -9.51 -9.81 -7.57
CA LEU A 107 -8.82 -10.52 -6.50
C LEU A 107 -9.02 -9.84 -5.15
N ASP A 108 -9.43 -10.62 -4.16
CA ASP A 108 -9.47 -10.20 -2.76
C ASP A 108 -8.46 -11.00 -1.92
N TRP A 109 -7.75 -10.32 -1.04
CA TRP A 109 -7.01 -10.98 0.03
C TRP A 109 -7.05 -10.17 1.32
N VAL A 110 -6.79 -10.86 2.43
CA VAL A 110 -6.70 -10.25 3.76
C VAL A 110 -5.44 -10.73 4.45
N VAL A 111 -4.60 -9.80 4.88
CA VAL A 111 -3.48 -10.07 5.78
C VAL A 111 -3.95 -9.83 7.20
N VAL A 112 -3.82 -10.85 8.04
CA VAL A 112 -4.06 -10.73 9.49
C VAL A 112 -2.76 -11.08 10.21
N GLY A 113 -2.42 -10.33 11.26
CA GLY A 113 -1.20 -10.60 11.99
C GLY A 113 -1.10 -9.92 13.33
N ARG A 114 -0.06 -10.36 14.06
CA ARG A 114 0.53 -9.69 15.20
C ARG A 114 1.94 -9.27 14.83
N GLY A 115 2.14 -7.97 14.64
CA GLY A 115 3.45 -7.37 14.42
C GLY A 115 3.91 -6.54 15.60
N PHE A 116 5.13 -6.01 15.51
CA PHE A 116 5.77 -5.04 16.40
C PHE A 116 5.72 -5.38 17.90
N GLY A 117 5.55 -6.66 18.26
CA GLY A 117 5.66 -7.10 19.63
C GLY A 117 7.07 -6.86 20.19
N GLN A 118 7.16 -6.65 21.51
CA GLN A 118 8.45 -6.46 22.20
C GLN A 118 9.41 -7.64 21.99
N ASP A 119 8.89 -8.86 21.90
CA ASP A 119 9.64 -10.04 21.45
C ASP A 119 9.21 -10.39 20.01
N PRO A 120 10.10 -10.21 19.01
CA PRO A 120 9.80 -10.55 17.62
C PRO A 120 9.42 -12.01 17.39
N LYS A 121 9.77 -12.93 18.30
CA LYS A 121 9.38 -14.35 18.20
C LYS A 121 7.88 -14.56 18.37
N GLY A 122 7.18 -13.62 19.01
CA GLY A 122 5.73 -13.64 19.16
C GLY A 122 4.98 -13.06 17.96
N ASN A 123 5.68 -12.49 16.97
CA ASN A 123 5.06 -11.92 15.79
C ASN A 123 4.70 -13.01 14.78
N TRP A 124 3.61 -12.81 14.07
CA TRP A 124 3.13 -13.71 13.04
C TRP A 124 2.19 -13.01 12.06
N VAL A 125 2.09 -13.55 10.84
CA VAL A 125 1.09 -13.14 9.85
C VAL A 125 0.52 -14.34 9.12
N VAL A 126 -0.74 -14.23 8.71
CA VAL A 126 -1.45 -15.18 7.84
C VAL A 126 -2.11 -14.42 6.70
N VAL A 127 -2.17 -15.03 5.52
CA VAL A 127 -2.91 -14.47 4.39
C VAL A 127 -4.14 -15.31 4.13
N TYR A 128 -5.31 -14.68 4.11
CA TYR A 128 -6.54 -15.26 3.64
C TYR A 128 -6.78 -14.80 2.20
N LEU A 129 -6.72 -15.73 1.28
CA LEU A 129 -6.93 -15.49 -0.15
C LEU A 129 -8.35 -15.90 -0.54
N SER A 130 -9.02 -15.09 -1.35
CA SER A 130 -10.33 -15.46 -1.90
C SER A 130 -10.27 -16.82 -2.60
N ASP A 131 -11.22 -17.70 -2.32
CA ASP A 131 -11.35 -19.00 -2.97
C ASP A 131 -11.67 -18.92 -4.47
N ARG A 132 -12.08 -17.73 -4.93
CA ARG A 132 -12.24 -17.36 -6.35
C ARG A 132 -10.92 -17.09 -7.07
N ALA A 133 -9.82 -16.94 -6.34
CA ALA A 133 -8.50 -16.69 -6.94
C ALA A 133 -8.08 -17.86 -7.85
N THR A 134 -7.60 -17.52 -9.05
CA THR A 134 -7.01 -18.51 -9.95
C THR A 134 -5.64 -18.95 -9.43
N PRO A 135 -5.15 -20.15 -9.81
CA PRO A 135 -3.80 -20.58 -9.45
C PRO A 135 -2.70 -19.59 -9.89
N ASP A 136 -2.88 -18.95 -11.06
CA ASP A 136 -1.94 -17.96 -11.57
C ASP A 136 -1.95 -16.67 -10.75
N GLN A 137 -3.15 -16.20 -10.33
CA GLN A 137 -3.29 -15.06 -9.41
C GLN A 137 -2.63 -15.34 -8.07
N GLN A 138 -2.86 -16.53 -7.50
CA GLN A 138 -2.23 -16.93 -6.24
C GLN A 138 -0.70 -16.92 -6.38
N LYS A 139 -0.15 -17.53 -7.43
CA LYS A 139 1.30 -17.58 -7.66
C LYS A 139 1.90 -16.19 -7.85
N ALA A 140 1.20 -15.30 -8.56
CA ALA A 140 1.64 -13.92 -8.77
C ALA A 140 1.63 -13.13 -7.45
N LEU A 141 0.58 -13.28 -6.63
CA LEU A 141 0.47 -12.67 -5.31
C LEU A 141 1.57 -13.20 -4.36
N GLU A 142 1.80 -14.51 -4.31
CA GLU A 142 2.88 -15.13 -3.51
C GLU A 142 4.25 -14.56 -3.88
N ALA A 143 4.52 -14.40 -5.18
CA ALA A 143 5.77 -13.81 -5.64
C ALA A 143 5.91 -12.34 -5.21
N MET A 144 4.85 -11.54 -5.32
CA MET A 144 4.82 -10.14 -4.90
C MET A 144 5.03 -9.98 -3.39
N LEU A 145 4.24 -10.69 -2.57
CA LEU A 145 4.38 -10.67 -1.12
C LEU A 145 5.76 -11.17 -0.69
N GLY A 146 6.28 -12.22 -1.33
CA GLY A 146 7.62 -12.74 -1.06
C GLY A 146 8.74 -11.74 -1.43
N ALA A 147 8.57 -10.96 -2.50
CA ALA A 147 9.51 -9.91 -2.87
C ALA A 147 9.46 -8.73 -1.88
N ASP A 148 8.27 -8.31 -1.47
CA ASP A 148 8.07 -7.25 -0.47
C ASP A 148 8.71 -7.64 0.87
N MET A 149 8.42 -8.86 1.36
CA MET A 149 9.04 -9.42 2.56
C MET A 149 10.58 -9.41 2.52
N LYS A 150 11.17 -9.76 1.37
CA LYS A 150 12.63 -9.72 1.18
C LYS A 150 13.16 -8.30 1.20
N SER A 151 12.40 -7.33 0.68
CA SER A 151 12.79 -5.92 0.64
C SER A 151 13.00 -5.32 2.04
N TRP A 152 12.29 -5.84 3.05
CA TRP A 152 12.41 -5.39 4.43
C TRP A 152 13.67 -5.92 5.15
N GLY A 153 14.33 -6.94 4.60
CA GLY A 153 15.53 -7.55 5.18
C GLY A 153 15.31 -7.97 6.64
N ASP A 154 16.26 -7.62 7.52
CA ASP A 154 16.19 -7.97 8.95
C ASP A 154 14.98 -7.38 9.67
N LYS A 155 14.33 -6.35 9.11
CA LYS A 155 13.15 -5.73 9.72
C LYS A 155 11.90 -6.61 9.61
N ALA A 156 11.87 -7.54 8.67
CA ALA A 156 10.74 -8.44 8.42
C ALA A 156 10.25 -9.17 9.68
N LYS A 157 11.17 -9.55 10.58
CA LYS A 157 10.85 -10.23 11.85
C LYS A 157 9.99 -9.39 12.80
N HIS A 158 10.11 -8.07 12.72
CA HIS A 158 9.31 -7.16 13.56
C HIS A 158 7.90 -7.01 13.03
N LEU A 159 7.65 -7.33 11.76
CA LEU A 159 6.36 -7.10 11.15
C LEU A 159 5.60 -8.37 10.84
N ALA A 160 6.22 -9.22 10.05
CA ALA A 160 5.64 -10.48 9.62
C ALA A 160 5.91 -11.59 10.64
N GLY A 161 7.08 -11.58 11.28
CA GLY A 161 7.48 -12.66 12.19
C GLY A 161 7.35 -14.04 11.53
N ASP A 162 6.63 -14.95 12.17
CA ASP A 162 6.30 -16.27 11.65
C ASP A 162 5.17 -16.23 10.59
N PHE A 163 5.48 -16.67 9.37
CA PHE A 163 4.51 -16.75 8.28
C PHE A 163 3.68 -18.03 8.38
N LYS A 164 2.40 -17.89 8.72
CA LYS A 164 1.44 -19.00 8.91
C LYS A 164 0.90 -19.59 7.60
N GLY A 165 1.32 -19.05 6.45
CA GLY A 165 0.89 -19.52 5.13
C GLY A 165 -0.28 -18.73 4.54
N ILE A 166 -0.75 -19.22 3.39
CA ILE A 166 -1.91 -18.70 2.66
C ILE A 166 -3.06 -19.71 2.76
N LYS A 167 -4.22 -19.24 3.22
CA LYS A 167 -5.45 -20.03 3.34
C LYS A 167 -6.47 -19.56 2.32
N ARG A 168 -6.99 -20.46 1.48
CA ARG A 168 -8.10 -20.11 0.56
C ARG A 168 -9.43 -20.19 1.29
N VAL A 169 -10.16 -19.08 1.30
CA VAL A 169 -11.42 -18.93 2.04
C VAL A 169 -12.42 -18.06 1.27
N PRO A 170 -13.73 -18.15 1.55
CA PRO A 170 -14.73 -17.32 0.90
C PRO A 170 -14.68 -15.87 1.43
N VAL A 171 -13.78 -15.07 0.85
CA VAL A 171 -13.66 -13.63 1.15
C VAL A 171 -14.77 -12.86 0.42
N THR A 172 -15.47 -12.01 1.17
CA THR A 172 -16.39 -11.00 0.62
C THR A 172 -15.86 -9.62 0.98
N TYR A 173 -15.61 -8.80 -0.02
CA TYR A 173 -15.22 -7.40 0.13
C TYR A 173 -16.30 -6.52 -0.50
N THR A 174 -16.73 -5.47 0.20
CA THR A 174 -17.78 -4.58 -0.28
C THR A 174 -17.44 -3.12 0.00
N VAL A 175 -17.72 -2.26 -0.98
CA VAL A 175 -17.60 -0.82 -0.87
C VAL A 175 -18.98 -0.20 -1.13
N SER A 176 -19.37 0.72 -0.27
CA SER A 176 -20.60 1.52 -0.44
C SER A 176 -20.48 2.45 -1.65
N ALA A 177 -21.61 2.79 -2.26
CA ALA A 177 -21.63 3.61 -3.48
C ALA A 177 -21.04 5.03 -3.30
N ASP A 178 -21.03 5.57 -2.08
CA ASP A 178 -20.42 6.86 -1.76
C ASP A 178 -18.97 6.74 -1.25
N HIS A 179 -18.40 5.53 -1.26
CA HIS A 179 -17.05 5.22 -0.78
C HIS A 179 -16.80 5.69 0.66
N ARG A 180 -17.85 5.74 1.50
CA ARG A 180 -17.71 6.07 2.92
C ARG A 180 -17.61 4.85 3.80
N GLU A 181 -18.25 3.76 3.43
CA GLU A 181 -18.24 2.49 4.14
C GLU A 181 -17.61 1.38 3.32
N TYR A 182 -16.78 0.59 3.98
CA TYR A 182 -16.09 -0.57 3.43
C TYR A 182 -16.29 -1.72 4.41
N ALA A 183 -16.34 -2.95 3.89
CA ALA A 183 -16.43 -4.13 4.72
C ALA A 183 -15.69 -5.31 4.08
N VAL A 184 -15.10 -6.14 4.93
CA VAL A 184 -14.57 -7.45 4.57
C VAL A 184 -15.07 -8.50 5.54
N ALA A 185 -15.50 -9.64 5.02
CA ALA A 185 -15.96 -10.76 5.82
C ALA A 185 -15.35 -12.08 5.32
N ILE A 186 -14.99 -12.92 6.28
CA ILE A 186 -14.61 -14.32 6.09
C ILE A 186 -15.46 -15.12 7.09
N PRO A 187 -16.45 -15.91 6.61
CA PRO A 187 -17.36 -16.65 7.47
C PRO A 187 -16.65 -17.44 8.59
N GLY A 188 -17.00 -17.13 9.84
CA GLY A 188 -16.43 -17.78 11.03
C GLY A 188 -15.02 -17.35 11.42
N ILE A 189 -14.36 -16.49 10.64
CA ILE A 189 -12.97 -16.05 10.86
C ILE A 189 -12.85 -14.56 11.10
N LEU A 190 -13.45 -13.72 10.24
CA LEU A 190 -13.29 -12.26 10.26
C LEU A 190 -14.60 -11.56 9.90
N ASP A 191 -14.95 -10.52 10.66
CA ASP A 191 -15.92 -9.50 10.25
C ASP A 191 -15.29 -8.13 10.57
N PHE A 192 -15.03 -7.33 9.53
CA PHE A 192 -14.41 -6.02 9.65
C PHE A 192 -15.15 -5.00 8.79
N LYS A 193 -15.70 -3.96 9.42
CA LYS A 193 -16.51 -2.91 8.77
C LYS A 193 -16.02 -1.55 9.21
N THR A 194 -15.84 -0.65 8.26
CA THR A 194 -15.36 0.70 8.51
C THR A 194 -16.33 1.74 8.00
N ARG A 195 -16.31 2.93 8.62
CA ARG A 195 -16.98 4.12 8.12
C ARG A 195 -16.06 5.32 8.21
N ALA A 196 -15.90 6.03 7.10
CA ALA A 196 -15.13 7.25 7.01
C ALA A 196 -15.55 8.27 8.07
N ILE A 197 -14.57 8.82 8.79
CA ILE A 197 -14.78 9.84 9.81
C ILE A 197 -15.03 11.18 9.12
N VAL A 198 -16.14 11.83 9.48
CA VAL A 198 -16.48 13.20 9.07
C VAL A 198 -16.60 14.05 10.32
N ASN A 199 -15.73 15.05 10.46
CA ASN A 199 -15.72 15.93 11.63
C ASN A 199 -16.97 16.82 11.68
N PRO A 200 -17.42 17.25 12.88
CA PRO A 200 -18.53 18.19 13.01
C PRO A 200 -18.31 19.46 12.17
N GLY A 201 -19.31 19.81 11.35
CA GLY A 201 -19.24 20.98 10.46
C GLY A 201 -18.56 20.72 9.11
N HIS A 202 -18.07 19.51 8.85
CA HIS A 202 -17.48 19.11 7.56
C HIS A 202 -18.44 18.20 6.78
N VAL A 203 -18.30 18.21 5.45
CA VAL A 203 -19.02 17.30 4.53
C VAL A 203 -18.11 16.16 4.07
N GLU A 204 -16.83 16.47 3.87
CA GLU A 204 -15.82 15.53 3.39
C GLU A 204 -15.16 14.76 4.54
N PRO A 205 -14.74 13.51 4.29
CA PRO A 205 -13.97 12.73 5.25
C PRO A 205 -12.63 13.35 5.65
N VAL A 206 -12.15 12.98 6.84
CA VAL A 206 -10.81 13.33 7.31
C VAL A 206 -9.77 12.52 6.55
N VAL A 207 -8.79 13.21 5.95
CA VAL A 207 -7.73 12.59 5.15
C VAL A 207 -6.36 13.02 5.63
N SER A 208 -5.44 12.07 5.70
CA SER A 208 -4.00 12.33 5.85
C SER A 208 -3.26 12.08 4.54
N THR A 209 -2.23 12.90 4.27
CA THR A 209 -1.31 12.80 3.12
C THR A 209 0.13 12.88 3.60
N GLY A 210 1.08 12.36 2.82
CA GLY A 210 2.50 12.30 3.21
C GLY A 210 2.75 11.33 4.36
N ILE A 211 1.89 10.32 4.50
CA ILE A 211 1.96 9.28 5.54
C ILE A 211 2.59 8.00 4.99
N MET A 212 2.99 7.10 5.89
CA MET A 212 3.44 5.75 5.52
C MET A 212 2.25 4.80 5.32
N ASP A 213 2.05 4.31 4.09
CA ASP A 213 1.09 3.23 3.76
C ASP A 213 1.65 2.28 2.68
N ALA A 214 1.22 1.01 2.68
CA ALA A 214 1.65 0.00 1.69
C ALA A 214 1.08 0.26 0.28
N PHE A 215 0.03 1.06 0.18
CA PHE A 215 -0.70 1.30 -1.07
C PHE A 215 -0.71 2.77 -1.45
N GLY A 216 0.12 3.60 -0.81
CA GLY A 216 0.28 5.00 -1.17
C GLY A 216 0.82 5.86 -0.03
N ASP A 217 0.58 7.16 -0.15
CA ASP A 217 0.94 8.18 0.86
C ASP A 217 -0.27 8.93 1.40
N ARG A 218 -1.49 8.42 1.14
CA ARG A 218 -2.76 9.05 1.47
C ARG A 218 -3.82 8.01 1.84
N PHE A 219 -4.60 8.29 2.88
CA PHE A 219 -5.78 7.48 3.24
C PHE A 219 -6.84 8.33 3.94
N VAL A 220 -8.08 7.84 3.93
CA VAL A 220 -9.21 8.34 4.73
C VAL A 220 -9.19 7.69 6.10
N HIS A 221 -9.30 8.47 7.17
CA HIS A 221 -9.49 7.94 8.52
C HIS A 221 -10.92 7.40 8.66
N ALA A 222 -11.08 6.25 9.31
CA ALA A 222 -12.36 5.59 9.46
C ALA A 222 -12.54 5.01 10.87
N ASP A 223 -13.79 5.00 11.34
CA ASP A 223 -14.19 4.28 12.54
C ASP A 223 -14.34 2.79 12.22
N SER A 224 -13.81 1.94 13.08
CA SER A 224 -14.07 0.50 13.05
C SER A 224 -15.44 0.20 13.67
N LEU A 225 -16.46 0.00 12.83
CA LEU A 225 -17.83 -0.29 13.28
C LEU A 225 -17.97 -1.71 13.83
N VAL A 226 -17.19 -2.64 13.27
CA VAL A 226 -17.05 -4.05 13.69
C VAL A 226 -15.63 -4.45 13.33
N HIS A 227 -14.90 -5.13 14.22
CA HIS A 227 -13.63 -5.76 13.86
C HIS A 227 -13.36 -6.97 14.74
N THR A 228 -14.04 -8.06 14.42
CA THR A 228 -13.91 -9.33 15.14
C THR A 228 -13.07 -10.31 14.33
N TYR A 229 -12.12 -10.96 14.98
CA TYR A 229 -11.31 -12.01 14.39
C TYR A 229 -11.24 -13.22 15.32
N LYS A 230 -11.30 -14.42 14.74
CA LYS A 230 -11.08 -15.68 15.43
C LYS A 230 -10.65 -16.73 14.44
N ASP A 231 -9.42 -17.22 14.55
CA ASP A 231 -8.98 -18.40 13.82
C ASP A 231 -8.68 -19.54 14.81
N PRO A 232 -9.51 -20.60 14.86
CA PRO A 232 -9.29 -21.74 15.73
C PRO A 232 -7.98 -22.49 15.48
N GLU A 233 -7.48 -22.51 14.23
CA GLU A 233 -6.22 -23.18 13.88
C GLU A 233 -5.01 -22.41 14.41
N LEU A 234 -5.12 -21.08 14.49
CA LEU A 234 -4.10 -20.21 15.08
C LEU A 234 -4.27 -20.02 16.59
N ASN A 235 -5.39 -20.49 17.15
CA ASN A 235 -5.78 -20.28 18.55
C ASN A 235 -5.67 -18.81 18.98
N TYR A 236 -6.07 -17.89 18.10
CA TYR A 236 -5.99 -16.45 18.33
C TYR A 236 -7.33 -15.78 18.02
N LYS A 237 -7.69 -14.77 18.80
CA LYS A 237 -8.93 -14.02 18.63
C LYS A 237 -8.80 -12.62 19.19
N TRP A 238 -9.57 -11.70 18.64
CA TRP A 238 -9.75 -10.35 19.17
C TRP A 238 -11.09 -9.74 18.77
N ASP A 239 -11.46 -8.71 19.51
CA ASP A 239 -12.48 -7.75 19.12
C ASP A 239 -11.84 -6.35 19.21
N LEU A 240 -11.65 -5.73 18.06
CA LEU A 240 -11.07 -4.39 17.90
C LEU A 240 -12.13 -3.39 17.43
N THR A 241 -13.41 -3.68 17.68
CA THR A 241 -14.51 -2.75 17.41
C THR A 241 -14.26 -1.43 18.14
N GLY A 242 -14.49 -0.31 17.44
CA GLY A 242 -14.23 1.04 17.95
C GLY A 242 -12.75 1.46 17.97
N ARG A 243 -11.84 0.60 17.50
CA ARG A 243 -10.42 0.97 17.30
C ARG A 243 -10.22 1.72 15.98
N GLN A 244 -9.00 2.19 15.76
CA GLN A 244 -8.68 2.93 14.55
C GLN A 244 -8.76 2.06 13.31
N SER A 245 -9.22 2.66 12.22
CA SER A 245 -9.13 2.07 10.90
C SER A 245 -8.85 3.14 9.85
N ASN A 246 -8.36 2.72 8.69
CA ASN A 246 -8.14 3.59 7.54
C ASN A 246 -8.56 2.88 6.26
N GLN A 247 -9.08 3.63 5.31
CA GLN A 247 -9.43 3.14 3.98
C GLN A 247 -8.78 3.98 2.90
N ALA A 248 -8.36 3.35 1.81
CA ALA A 248 -7.71 4.01 0.70
C ALA A 248 -8.09 3.36 -0.62
N GLU A 249 -8.29 4.19 -1.63
CA GLU A 249 -8.20 3.83 -3.03
C GLU A 249 -6.75 4.02 -3.48
N PHE A 250 -6.24 3.15 -4.35
CA PHE A 250 -4.85 3.19 -4.78
C PHE A 250 -4.66 2.87 -6.25
N VAL A 251 -3.56 3.39 -6.80
CA VAL A 251 -2.91 2.91 -8.01
C VAL A 251 -1.46 2.67 -7.65
N LEU A 252 -1.01 1.45 -7.83
CA LEU A 252 0.27 0.95 -7.37
C LEU A 252 1.01 0.28 -8.53
N ASP A 253 2.19 0.79 -8.87
CA ASP A 253 3.05 0.29 -9.94
C ASP A 253 4.52 0.28 -9.52
N ASN A 254 5.40 -0.32 -10.33
CA ASN A 254 6.85 -0.35 -10.05
C ASN A 254 7.46 1.06 -9.87
N ALA A 255 7.00 2.05 -10.64
CA ALA A 255 7.54 3.41 -10.59
C ALA A 255 7.19 4.12 -9.27
N ARG A 256 6.02 3.84 -8.72
CA ARG A 256 5.55 4.30 -7.41
C ARG A 256 6.35 3.65 -6.29
N VAL A 257 6.57 2.33 -6.36
CA VAL A 257 7.43 1.60 -5.41
C VAL A 257 8.84 2.17 -5.40
N ALA A 258 9.45 2.35 -6.58
CA ALA A 258 10.82 2.83 -6.71
C ALA A 258 11.03 4.26 -6.15
N LYS A 259 9.99 5.08 -6.10
CA LYS A 259 10.04 6.45 -5.53
C LYS A 259 9.91 6.48 -4.00
N GLY A 260 9.84 5.31 -3.34
CA GLY A 260 9.63 5.24 -1.89
C GLY A 260 8.26 5.78 -1.45
N GLY A 261 7.31 5.90 -2.39
CA GLY A 261 5.95 6.39 -2.12
C GLY A 261 5.06 5.35 -1.43
N ILE A 262 5.70 4.35 -0.83
CA ILE A 262 5.13 3.17 -0.20
C ILE A 262 6.05 2.80 0.96
N GLY A 263 5.46 2.55 2.11
CA GLY A 263 6.16 2.04 3.26
C GLY A 263 5.16 1.53 4.27
N TRP A 264 5.28 0.26 4.64
CA TRP A 264 4.63 -0.25 5.82
C TRP A 264 5.56 -0.12 7.01
N GLY A 265 5.02 -0.01 8.21
CA GLY A 265 5.77 -0.23 9.42
C GLY A 265 6.35 1.02 10.09
N CYS A 266 6.31 1.01 11.42
CA CYS A 266 7.02 1.95 12.28
C CYS A 266 8.44 1.43 12.55
N TRP A 267 9.27 1.44 11.51
CA TRP A 267 10.59 0.83 11.55
C TRP A 267 11.50 1.44 12.61
N THR A 268 11.44 2.74 12.84
CA THR A 268 12.29 3.34 13.89
C THR A 268 11.78 3.03 15.29
N ALA A 269 10.61 2.40 15.41
CA ALA A 269 9.89 2.31 16.67
C ALA A 269 10.09 1.00 17.45
N HIS A 270 10.99 0.13 16.99
CA HIS A 270 11.43 -1.03 17.74
C HIS A 270 12.74 -0.71 18.47
N SER A 271 12.96 -1.30 19.65
CA SER A 271 14.19 -1.10 20.44
C SER A 271 15.45 -1.44 19.66
N ASP A 272 15.43 -2.56 18.93
CA ASP A 272 16.51 -2.99 18.02
C ASP A 272 16.80 -1.99 16.89
N LEU A 273 15.91 -1.02 16.65
CA LEU A 273 15.98 -0.04 15.56
C LEU A 273 16.05 1.42 16.06
N GLY A 274 16.31 1.62 17.36
CA GLY A 274 16.68 2.93 17.94
C GLY A 274 15.61 3.67 18.74
N GLU A 275 14.44 3.05 19.03
CA GLU A 275 13.42 3.62 19.92
C GLU A 275 13.33 2.82 21.22
N ASP A 276 13.90 3.38 22.28
CA ASP A 276 13.98 2.77 23.61
C ASP A 276 12.81 3.22 24.51
N GLY A 277 11.91 4.07 24.00
CA GLY A 277 10.82 4.67 24.75
C GLY A 277 9.74 3.65 25.14
N LYS A 278 8.98 3.95 26.20
CA LYS A 278 7.82 3.16 26.65
C LYS A 278 6.61 3.29 25.72
N TYR A 279 5.77 2.25 25.61
CA TYR A 279 4.48 2.31 24.91
C TYR A 279 3.61 3.46 25.45
N GLN A 280 2.75 4.07 24.63
CA GLN A 280 1.96 5.22 25.09
C GLN A 280 1.05 4.87 26.29
N GLU A 281 0.46 3.66 26.32
CA GLU A 281 -0.28 3.13 27.48
C GLU A 281 0.54 3.16 28.78
N GLN A 282 1.87 3.07 28.68
CA GLN A 282 2.79 3.08 29.81
C GLN A 282 3.32 4.49 30.14
N MET A 283 3.00 5.49 29.31
CA MET A 283 3.45 6.87 29.48
C MET A 283 2.46 7.71 30.28
N ILE A 284 1.17 7.41 30.18
CA ILE A 284 0.14 8.05 31.00
C ILE A 284 -0.16 7.08 32.15
N GLY A 285 0.19 7.46 33.37
CA GLY A 285 -0.04 6.66 34.57
C GLY A 285 -1.53 6.49 34.84
N HIS A 286 -2.13 5.50 34.18
CA HIS A 286 -3.40 4.94 34.59
C HIS A 286 -3.09 3.71 35.45
N GLU A 287 -2.84 3.97 36.74
CA GLU A 287 -3.11 3.00 37.81
C GLU A 287 -4.62 2.73 37.90
#